data_AF-A0AAE1EWJ3-F1
#
_entry.id   AF-A0AAE1EWJ3-F1
#
_cell.length_a   1.000
_cell.length_b   1.000
_cell.length_c   1.000
_cell.angle_alpha   90.00
_cell.angle_beta   90.00
_cell.angle_gamma   90.00
#
_symmetry.space_group_name_H-M   'P 1'
#
loop_
_entity.id
_entity.type
_entity.pdbx_description
1 polymer ?
#
loop_
_entity_poly.entity_id
_entity_poly.type
_entity_poly.pdbx_seq_one_letter_code
_entity_poly.pdbx_strand_id
1 'polypeptide(L)'
;MFGIIQLWCKKGQFKNSNIGETIAFGLMQLSEYLDAEEHLLPHGTGLNLDSAWFKIMYILYTDGCLLGVYHKAALQIKSLRVGNEARWLARVVEVVATRNNLVTMKLLKCRSWDSYQAVQLIIKSLYLLKGLVFSSHSVETFSSFGFARVALTALIQVTSSTLAVIPTIRAECALPNIDRAKRNADEFRQHHMREVLDDAIMALTFIWNYLMISPKSKTLLTILKRDYGEELNRINSSATKADIQIFLLPQAEEDDMANCPDRLLDGVTMSVMESPVLLHKSQVTVDESTLVYLLLQKSPQCPFTRTPLDHDSFCRLPDLQQEIHAWRKEGSCSHHE
;
A
#
# COMPACT_ATOMS: atom_id res chain seq x y z
N MET A 1 -24.76 -11.48 1.03
CA MET A 1 -24.06 -11.16 -0.24
C MET A 1 -22.84 -12.06 -0.48
N PHE A 2 -21.85 -12.09 0.42
CA PHE A 2 -20.62 -12.91 0.26
C PHE A 2 -20.87 -14.40 -0.02
N GLY A 3 -21.91 -15.01 0.58
CA GLY A 3 -22.27 -16.41 0.29
C GLY A 3 -22.72 -16.65 -1.16
N ILE A 4 -23.40 -15.69 -1.79
CA ILE A 4 -23.80 -15.77 -3.21
C ILE A 4 -22.58 -15.64 -4.11
N ILE A 5 -21.69 -14.69 -3.79
CA ILE A 5 -20.46 -14.47 -4.56
C ILE A 5 -19.54 -15.71 -4.46
N GLN A 6 -19.41 -16.32 -3.27
CA GLN A 6 -18.68 -17.58 -3.11
C GLN A 6 -19.27 -18.72 -3.95
N LEU A 7 -20.61 -18.77 -4.06
CA LEU A 7 -21.30 -19.78 -4.86
C LEU A 7 -21.02 -19.58 -6.36
N TRP A 8 -20.91 -18.33 -6.81
CA TRP A 8 -20.51 -17.98 -8.17
C TRP A 8 -19.03 -18.26 -8.44
N CYS A 9 -18.14 -18.02 -7.46
CA CYS A 9 -16.72 -18.40 -7.55
C CYS A 9 -16.58 -19.91 -7.76
N LYS A 10 -17.31 -20.71 -6.98
CA LYS A 10 -17.30 -22.18 -7.10
C LYS A 10 -17.82 -22.67 -8.46
N LYS A 11 -18.72 -21.93 -9.10
CA LYS A 11 -19.28 -22.28 -10.41
C LYS A 11 -18.47 -21.77 -11.61
N GLY A 12 -17.34 -21.09 -11.39
CA GLY A 12 -16.48 -20.58 -12.47
C GLY A 12 -17.14 -19.50 -13.33
N GLN A 13 -18.19 -18.83 -12.84
CA GLN A 13 -18.95 -17.85 -13.63
C GLN A 13 -18.25 -16.49 -13.78
N PHE A 14 -17.09 -16.30 -13.15
CA PHE A 14 -16.28 -15.09 -13.26
C PHE A 14 -15.56 -14.94 -14.61
N LYS A 15 -15.51 -15.99 -15.43
CA LYS A 15 -14.99 -15.90 -16.82
C LYS A 15 -15.81 -14.98 -17.72
N ASN A 16 -17.01 -14.57 -17.29
CA ASN A 16 -17.76 -13.52 -17.96
C ASN A 16 -17.33 -12.16 -17.39
N SER A 17 -16.52 -11.42 -18.15
CA SER A 17 -15.96 -10.11 -17.76
C SER A 17 -17.02 -9.13 -17.25
N ASN A 18 -18.21 -9.12 -17.85
CA ASN A 18 -19.30 -8.22 -17.46
C ASN A 18 -19.84 -8.54 -16.06
N ILE A 19 -19.95 -9.83 -15.72
CA ILE A 19 -20.40 -10.26 -14.39
C ILE A 19 -19.34 -9.93 -13.34
N GLY A 20 -18.06 -10.21 -13.64
CA GLY A 20 -16.94 -9.89 -12.76
C GLY A 20 -16.82 -8.39 -12.48
N GLU A 21 -16.92 -7.55 -13.52
CA GLU A 21 -16.95 -6.09 -13.36
C GLU A 21 -18.15 -5.62 -12.53
N THR A 22 -19.35 -6.15 -12.78
CA THR A 22 -20.55 -5.79 -12.01
C THR A 22 -20.38 -6.12 -10.52
N ILE A 23 -19.77 -7.27 -10.21
CA ILE A 23 -19.46 -7.65 -8.82
C ILE A 23 -18.42 -6.71 -8.23
N ALA A 24 -17.36 -6.36 -8.97
CA ALA A 24 -16.37 -5.39 -8.53
C ALA A 24 -17.05 -4.05 -8.18
N PHE A 25 -17.90 -3.51 -9.07
CA PHE A 25 -18.66 -2.28 -8.81
C PHE A 25 -19.62 -2.42 -7.62
N GLY A 26 -20.27 -3.57 -7.44
CA GLY A 26 -21.12 -3.84 -6.28
C GLY A 26 -20.33 -3.83 -4.96
N LEU A 27 -19.16 -4.48 -4.93
CA LEU A 27 -18.25 -4.45 -3.79
C LEU A 27 -17.69 -3.05 -3.53
N MET A 28 -17.52 -2.24 -4.59
CA MET A 28 -17.08 -0.87 -4.44
C MET A 28 -18.03 -0.03 -3.61
N GLN A 29 -19.34 -0.15 -3.86
CA GLN A 29 -20.35 0.58 -3.11
C GLN A 29 -20.38 0.20 -1.62
N LEU A 30 -19.79 -0.94 -1.25
CA LEU A 30 -19.72 -1.40 0.13
C LEU A 30 -18.40 -1.06 0.82
N SER A 31 -17.47 -0.38 0.15
CA SER A 31 -16.11 -0.22 0.68
C SER A 31 -15.96 0.65 1.91
N GLU A 32 -16.89 1.58 2.13
CA GLU A 32 -16.92 2.38 3.35
C GLU A 32 -17.14 1.53 4.62
N TYR A 33 -17.75 0.36 4.44
CA TYR A 33 -18.05 -0.64 5.47
C TYR A 33 -17.02 -1.76 5.55
N LEU A 34 -15.98 -1.75 4.70
CA LEU A 34 -14.93 -2.76 4.77
C LEU A 34 -14.04 -2.54 5.99
N ASP A 35 -14.18 -3.48 6.93
CA ASP A 35 -13.35 -3.64 8.11
C ASP A 35 -12.41 -4.86 7.98
N ALA A 36 -11.15 -4.70 8.40
CA ALA A 36 -10.15 -5.76 8.24
C ALA A 36 -10.38 -6.95 9.18
N GLU A 37 -10.85 -6.73 10.41
CA GLU A 37 -11.15 -7.80 11.36
C GLU A 37 -12.37 -8.60 10.93
N GLU A 38 -13.45 -7.91 10.54
CA GLU A 38 -14.71 -8.55 10.16
C GLU A 38 -14.69 -9.18 8.76
N HIS A 39 -13.92 -8.63 7.82
CA HIS A 39 -14.03 -9.05 6.41
C HIS A 39 -12.78 -9.77 5.89
N LEU A 40 -11.59 -9.50 6.43
CA LEU A 40 -10.34 -10.06 5.91
C LEU A 40 -9.71 -11.15 6.77
N LEU A 41 -10.04 -11.23 8.06
CA LEU A 41 -9.59 -12.31 8.91
C LEU A 41 -10.56 -13.51 8.84
N PRO A 42 -10.04 -14.75 8.86
CA PRO A 42 -10.89 -15.92 8.97
C PRO A 42 -11.67 -15.88 10.29
N HIS A 43 -12.95 -16.27 10.23
CA HIS A 43 -13.83 -16.35 11.39
C HIS A 43 -13.88 -17.79 11.92
N GLY A 44 -13.69 -17.95 13.23
CA GLY A 44 -13.73 -19.25 13.91
C GLY A 44 -12.39 -19.96 14.03
N THR A 45 -12.38 -21.12 14.70
CA THR A 45 -11.20 -21.94 15.01
C THR A 45 -10.76 -22.86 13.87
N GLY A 46 -11.36 -22.75 12.68
CA GLY A 46 -11.14 -23.66 11.56
C GLY A 46 -9.95 -23.29 10.66
N LEU A 47 -9.36 -24.31 10.03
CA LEU A 47 -8.25 -24.23 9.05
C LEU A 47 -8.56 -23.44 7.76
N ASN A 48 -9.74 -22.85 7.60
CA ASN A 48 -10.07 -22.06 6.42
C ASN A 48 -9.45 -20.66 6.54
N LEU A 49 -8.18 -20.57 6.14
CA LEU A 49 -7.37 -19.35 6.18
C LEU A 49 -7.90 -18.22 5.30
N ASP A 50 -8.86 -18.49 4.43
CA ASP A 50 -9.33 -17.51 3.48
C ASP A 50 -10.68 -16.94 3.89
N SER A 51 -10.67 -15.64 4.20
CA SER A 51 -11.91 -14.89 4.22
C SER A 51 -12.57 -14.94 2.83
N ALA A 52 -13.91 -14.92 2.82
CA ALA A 52 -14.67 -14.90 1.57
C ALA A 52 -14.23 -13.72 0.67
N TRP A 53 -14.01 -12.57 1.30
CA TRP A 53 -13.61 -11.36 0.62
C TRP A 53 -12.24 -11.49 -0.05
N PHE A 54 -11.25 -12.04 0.64
CA PHE A 54 -9.91 -12.21 0.10
C PHE A 54 -9.92 -13.10 -1.15
N LYS A 55 -10.65 -14.23 -1.09
CA LYS A 55 -10.87 -15.12 -2.25
C LYS A 55 -11.49 -14.38 -3.43
N ILE A 56 -12.53 -13.58 -3.18
CA ILE A 56 -13.22 -12.84 -4.22
C ILE A 56 -12.28 -11.82 -4.86
N MET A 57 -11.53 -11.06 -4.07
CA MET A 57 -10.57 -10.08 -4.59
C MET A 57 -9.46 -10.72 -5.39
N TYR A 58 -8.93 -11.85 -4.92
CA TYR A 58 -7.94 -12.60 -5.66
C TYR A 58 -8.48 -13.06 -7.02
N ILE A 59 -9.71 -13.59 -7.07
CA ILE A 59 -10.37 -14.01 -8.32
C ILE A 59 -10.62 -12.82 -9.25
N LEU A 60 -11.17 -11.72 -8.74
CA LEU A 60 -11.40 -10.50 -9.52
C LEU A 60 -10.10 -9.97 -10.13
N TYR A 61 -9.00 -10.04 -9.38
CA TYR A 61 -7.67 -9.69 -9.86
C TYR A 61 -7.19 -10.67 -10.94
N THR A 62 -7.17 -11.97 -10.68
CA THR A 62 -6.63 -12.97 -11.62
C THR A 62 -7.41 -13.05 -12.92
N ASP A 63 -8.71 -12.78 -12.87
CA ASP A 63 -9.60 -12.82 -14.03
C ASP A 63 -9.66 -11.46 -14.77
N GLY A 64 -8.84 -10.49 -14.37
CA GLY A 64 -8.76 -9.17 -15.02
C GLY A 64 -9.99 -8.28 -14.82
N CYS A 65 -10.91 -8.66 -13.94
CA CYS A 65 -12.17 -7.94 -13.69
C CYS A 65 -11.98 -6.58 -13.03
N LEU A 66 -10.77 -6.27 -12.56
CA LEU A 66 -10.41 -4.96 -12.00
C LEU A 66 -9.94 -3.94 -13.05
N LEU A 67 -9.78 -4.34 -14.31
CA LEU A 67 -9.28 -3.48 -15.39
C LEU A 67 -10.10 -2.19 -15.54
N GLY A 68 -11.43 -2.32 -15.64
CA GLY A 68 -12.33 -1.17 -15.76
C GLY A 68 -12.25 -0.23 -14.56
N VAL A 69 -11.99 -0.76 -13.35
CA VAL A 69 -11.83 0.03 -12.13
C VAL A 69 -10.53 0.83 -12.17
N TYR A 70 -9.41 0.20 -12.53
CA TYR A 70 -8.13 0.90 -12.70
C TYR A 70 -8.20 2.01 -13.74
N HIS A 71 -8.76 1.71 -14.92
CA HIS A 71 -8.84 2.69 -15.99
C HIS A 71 -9.66 3.92 -15.59
N LYS A 72 -10.82 3.71 -14.95
CA LYS A 72 -11.66 4.81 -14.44
C LYS A 72 -10.95 5.60 -13.33
N ALA A 73 -10.28 4.92 -12.39
CA ALA A 73 -9.52 5.59 -11.34
C ALA A 73 -8.40 6.45 -11.95
N ALA A 74 -7.62 5.92 -12.89
CA ALA A 74 -6.57 6.65 -13.60
C ALA A 74 -7.11 7.91 -14.30
N LEU A 75 -8.24 7.80 -15.01
CA LEU A 75 -8.89 8.95 -15.66
C LEU A 75 -9.36 10.01 -14.66
N GLN A 76 -9.97 9.58 -13.55
CA GLN A 76 -10.41 10.48 -12.49
C GLN A 76 -9.23 11.28 -11.92
N ILE A 77 -8.14 10.60 -11.58
CA ILE A 77 -6.95 11.25 -10.98
C ILE A 77 -6.33 12.26 -11.95
N LYS A 78 -6.21 11.94 -13.24
CA LYS A 78 -5.72 12.90 -14.25
C LYS A 78 -6.54 14.18 -14.29
N SER A 79 -7.84 14.08 -14.02
CA SER A 79 -8.75 15.23 -13.91
C SER A 79 -8.80 15.87 -12.52
N LEU A 80 -7.90 15.48 -11.59
CA LEU A 80 -7.93 15.88 -10.17
C LEU A 80 -9.25 15.53 -9.45
N ARG A 81 -9.96 14.54 -9.96
CA ARG A 81 -11.18 14.03 -9.34
C ARG A 81 -10.86 12.71 -8.66
N VAL A 82 -11.51 12.46 -7.53
CA VAL A 82 -11.41 11.20 -6.82
C VAL A 82 -12.82 10.64 -6.69
N GLY A 83 -13.17 9.72 -7.59
CA GLY A 83 -14.45 9.03 -7.56
C GLY A 83 -14.41 7.77 -6.68
N ASN A 84 -15.50 7.02 -6.72
CA ASN A 84 -15.66 5.81 -5.92
C ASN A 84 -14.63 4.74 -6.29
N GLU A 85 -14.25 4.64 -7.57
CA GLU A 85 -13.21 3.72 -8.06
C GLU A 85 -11.87 3.98 -7.38
N ALA A 86 -11.47 5.25 -7.35
CA ALA A 86 -10.19 5.65 -6.77
C ALA A 86 -10.18 5.44 -5.24
N ARG A 87 -11.22 5.90 -4.53
CA ARG A 87 -11.35 5.68 -3.09
C ARG A 87 -11.39 4.19 -2.74
N TRP A 88 -12.10 3.40 -3.54
CA TRP A 88 -12.17 1.97 -3.35
C TRP A 88 -10.80 1.31 -3.46
N LEU A 89 -10.04 1.57 -4.53
CA LEU A 89 -8.71 1.01 -4.71
C LEU A 89 -7.78 1.37 -3.55
N ALA A 90 -7.77 2.65 -3.14
CA ALA A 90 -7.01 3.09 -1.98
C ALA A 90 -7.43 2.34 -0.72
N ARG A 91 -8.74 2.20 -0.48
CA ARG A 91 -9.27 1.50 0.68
C ARG A 91 -8.92 0.01 0.69
N VAL A 92 -9.02 -0.67 -0.45
CA VAL A 92 -8.63 -2.08 -0.58
C VAL A 92 -7.16 -2.26 -0.19
N VAL A 93 -6.28 -1.40 -0.69
CA VAL A 93 -4.85 -1.41 -0.36
C VAL A 93 -4.60 -1.20 1.14
N GLU A 94 -5.28 -0.22 1.76
CA GLU A 94 -5.20 0.02 3.20
C GLU A 94 -5.70 -1.16 4.05
N VAL A 95 -6.83 -1.77 3.67
CA VAL A 95 -7.43 -2.88 4.42
C VAL A 95 -6.53 -4.11 4.32
N VAL A 96 -5.89 -4.37 3.17
CA VAL A 96 -4.87 -5.43 3.03
C VAL A 96 -3.68 -5.21 3.97
N ALA A 97 -3.20 -3.97 4.09
CA ALA A 97 -2.13 -3.65 5.04
C ALA A 97 -2.57 -3.81 6.50
N THR A 98 -3.78 -3.33 6.82
CA THR A 98 -4.38 -3.47 8.15
C THR A 98 -4.52 -4.93 8.55
N ARG A 99 -4.95 -5.81 7.63
CA ARG A 99 -5.03 -7.26 7.86
C ARG A 99 -3.66 -7.84 8.20
N ASN A 100 -2.60 -7.46 7.48
CA ASN A 100 -1.25 -7.95 7.77
C ASN A 100 -0.83 -7.56 9.19
N ASN A 101 -1.03 -6.30 9.57
CA ASN A 101 -0.76 -5.81 10.94
C ASN A 101 -1.55 -6.60 11.99
N LEU A 102 -2.83 -6.89 11.76
CA LEU A 102 -3.67 -7.65 12.66
C LEU A 102 -3.19 -9.10 12.82
N VAL A 103 -2.80 -9.76 11.73
CA VAL A 103 -2.23 -11.11 11.76
C VAL A 103 -0.94 -11.13 12.56
N THR A 104 -0.04 -10.19 12.32
CA THR A 104 1.21 -10.04 13.08
C THR A 104 0.94 -9.78 14.55
N MET A 105 0.02 -8.87 14.88
CA MET A 105 -0.37 -8.59 16.26
C MET A 105 -0.92 -9.82 16.97
N LYS A 106 -1.80 -10.58 16.30
CA LYS A 106 -2.36 -11.83 16.87
C LYS A 106 -1.28 -12.89 17.04
N LEU A 107 -0.36 -13.05 16.09
CA LEU A 107 0.76 -13.97 16.23
C LEU A 107 1.67 -13.61 17.41
N LEU A 108 2.03 -12.33 17.55
CA LEU A 108 2.96 -11.88 18.58
C LEU A 108 2.32 -11.84 19.99
N LYS A 109 1.02 -11.58 20.10
CA LYS A 109 0.32 -11.41 21.39
C LYS A 109 -0.45 -12.66 21.84
N CYS A 110 -0.93 -13.50 20.93
CA CYS A 110 -1.77 -14.64 21.26
C CYS A 110 -1.00 -15.96 21.08
N ARG A 111 -0.71 -16.64 22.19
CA ARG A 111 -0.06 -17.97 22.19
C ARG A 111 -0.85 -19.06 21.46
N SER A 112 -2.14 -18.83 21.19
CA SER A 112 -3.02 -19.79 20.50
C SER A 112 -2.98 -19.67 18.98
N TRP A 113 -2.30 -18.66 18.43
CA TRP A 113 -2.21 -18.49 16.98
C TRP A 113 -1.10 -19.35 16.40
N ASP A 114 -1.46 -20.08 15.37
CA ASP A 114 -0.58 -20.96 14.64
C ASP A 114 0.34 -20.15 13.72
N SER A 115 1.65 -20.20 13.95
CA SER A 115 2.66 -19.48 13.17
C SER A 115 2.63 -19.84 11.68
N TYR A 116 2.38 -21.11 11.34
CA TYR A 116 2.26 -21.53 9.95
C TYR A 116 1.09 -20.82 9.27
N GLN A 117 -0.05 -20.77 9.96
CA GLN A 117 -1.24 -20.07 9.46
C GLN A 117 -1.00 -18.57 9.33
N ALA A 118 -0.34 -17.95 10.31
CA ALA A 118 0.00 -16.54 10.25
C ALA A 118 0.89 -16.21 9.04
N VAL A 119 1.92 -17.00 8.78
CA VAL A 119 2.81 -16.84 7.61
C VAL A 119 2.02 -16.97 6.31
N GLN A 120 1.13 -17.98 6.20
CA GLN A 120 0.24 -18.17 5.05
C GLN A 120 -0.71 -16.98 4.84
N LEU A 121 -1.18 -16.33 5.91
CA LEU A 121 -2.02 -15.14 5.80
C LEU A 121 -1.22 -13.91 5.36
N ILE A 122 0.01 -13.76 5.87
CA ILE A 122 0.92 -12.67 5.50
C ILE A 122 1.29 -12.76 4.03
N ILE A 123 1.74 -13.93 3.53
CA ILE A 123 2.12 -14.09 2.13
C ILE A 123 0.94 -13.85 1.19
N LYS A 124 -0.27 -14.32 1.56
CA LYS A 124 -1.48 -14.03 0.78
C LYS A 124 -1.73 -12.53 0.70
N SER A 125 -1.61 -11.80 1.82
CA SER A 125 -1.75 -10.34 1.83
C SER A 125 -0.73 -9.66 0.93
N LEU A 126 0.52 -10.15 0.91
CA LEU A 126 1.58 -9.67 0.04
C LEU A 126 1.31 -9.91 -1.43
N TYR A 127 0.85 -11.10 -1.82
CA TYR A 127 0.50 -11.38 -3.21
C TYR A 127 -0.70 -10.57 -3.68
N LEU A 128 -1.70 -10.36 -2.82
CA LEU A 128 -2.82 -9.50 -3.16
C LEU A 128 -2.36 -8.04 -3.31
N LEU A 129 -1.53 -7.53 -2.39
CA LEU A 129 -0.96 -6.19 -2.51
C LEU A 129 -0.12 -6.06 -3.79
N LYS A 130 0.72 -7.06 -4.08
CA LYS A 130 1.49 -7.14 -5.33
C LYS A 130 0.56 -7.08 -6.53
N GLY A 131 -0.49 -7.88 -6.58
CA GLY A 131 -1.43 -7.87 -7.71
C GLY A 131 -2.18 -6.54 -7.86
N LEU A 132 -2.57 -5.92 -6.75
CA LEU A 132 -3.28 -4.65 -6.76
C LEU A 132 -2.40 -3.49 -7.23
N VAL A 133 -1.15 -3.44 -6.75
CA VAL A 133 -0.24 -2.32 -7.03
C VAL A 133 0.56 -2.57 -8.31
N PHE A 134 0.92 -3.82 -8.59
CA PHE A 134 1.78 -4.24 -9.69
C PHE A 134 1.07 -5.21 -10.63
N SER A 135 0.30 -4.62 -11.54
CA SER A 135 -0.25 -5.28 -12.72
C SER A 135 -0.07 -4.35 -13.91
N SER A 136 -0.07 -4.90 -15.13
CA SER A 136 -0.05 -4.11 -16.38
C SER A 136 -1.11 -2.99 -16.41
N HIS A 137 -2.20 -3.17 -15.66
CA HIS A 137 -3.35 -2.28 -15.61
C HIS A 137 -3.29 -1.27 -14.45
N SER A 138 -2.59 -1.59 -13.37
CA SER A 138 -2.47 -0.73 -12.20
C SER A 138 -1.31 0.26 -12.31
N VAL A 139 -0.32 0.00 -13.17
CA VAL A 139 0.87 0.86 -13.38
C VAL A 139 0.48 2.31 -13.57
N GLU A 140 -0.45 2.61 -14.48
CA GLU A 140 -0.86 3.99 -14.76
C GLU A 140 -1.51 4.67 -13.54
N THR A 141 -2.31 3.92 -12.78
CA THR A 141 -3.01 4.43 -11.59
C THR A 141 -2.01 4.73 -10.47
N PHE A 142 -1.15 3.77 -10.14
CA PHE A 142 -0.16 3.88 -9.06
C PHE A 142 1.10 4.66 -9.46
N SER A 143 1.27 5.02 -10.73
CA SER A 143 2.25 6.02 -11.16
C SER A 143 1.83 7.44 -10.76
N SER A 144 0.54 7.66 -10.49
CA SER A 144 0.09 8.91 -9.88
C SER A 144 0.58 8.96 -8.43
N PHE A 145 1.11 10.11 -8.04
CA PHE A 145 1.80 10.24 -6.76
C PHE A 145 0.88 10.01 -5.56
N GLY A 146 -0.39 10.44 -5.63
CA GLY A 146 -1.36 10.19 -4.57
C GLY A 146 -1.56 8.70 -4.31
N PHE A 147 -1.73 7.89 -5.37
CA PHE A 147 -1.83 6.43 -5.23
C PHE A 147 -0.50 5.78 -4.84
N ALA A 148 0.61 6.26 -5.39
CA ALA A 148 1.94 5.80 -4.99
C ALA A 148 2.13 5.98 -3.47
N ARG A 149 1.71 7.11 -2.91
CA ARG A 149 1.76 7.38 -1.46
C ARG A 149 0.88 6.42 -0.66
N VAL A 150 -0.34 6.13 -1.12
CA VAL A 150 -1.22 5.13 -0.47
C VAL A 150 -0.58 3.74 -0.51
N ALA A 151 -0.09 3.31 -1.67
CA ALA A 151 0.59 2.02 -1.83
C ALA A 151 1.85 1.91 -0.98
N LEU A 152 2.67 2.96 -0.93
CA LEU A 152 3.89 3.01 -0.13
C LEU A 152 3.58 2.99 1.38
N THR A 153 2.55 3.71 1.82
CA THR A 153 2.09 3.66 3.22
C THR A 153 1.67 2.24 3.61
N ALA A 154 0.86 1.60 2.76
CA ALA A 154 0.46 0.20 2.95
C ALA A 154 1.66 -0.74 2.94
N LEU A 155 2.63 -0.51 2.04
CA LEU A 155 3.85 -1.30 1.94
C LEU A 155 4.72 -1.16 3.20
N ILE A 156 4.89 0.04 3.75
CA ILE A 156 5.61 0.27 5.00
C ILE A 156 5.00 -0.55 6.13
N GLN A 157 3.68 -0.47 6.30
CA GLN A 157 2.97 -1.23 7.33
C GLN A 157 3.16 -2.74 7.15
N VAL A 158 2.95 -3.23 5.93
CA VAL A 158 3.11 -4.65 5.59
C VAL A 158 4.55 -5.13 5.78
N THR A 159 5.54 -4.31 5.40
CA THR A 159 6.96 -4.63 5.57
C THR A 159 7.32 -4.69 7.05
N SER A 160 6.93 -3.68 7.82
CA SER A 160 7.17 -3.64 9.26
C SER A 160 6.58 -4.86 9.97
N SER A 161 5.32 -5.19 9.67
CA SER A 161 4.63 -6.36 10.22
C SER A 161 5.23 -7.69 9.78
N THR A 162 5.69 -7.80 8.54
CA THR A 162 6.36 -9.01 8.04
C THR A 162 7.72 -9.19 8.71
N LEU A 163 8.54 -8.13 8.79
CA LEU A 163 9.85 -8.20 9.44
C LEU A 163 9.73 -8.51 10.94
N ALA A 164 8.68 -8.01 11.61
CA ALA A 164 8.46 -8.26 13.03
C ALA A 164 8.21 -9.73 13.37
N VAL A 165 7.68 -10.54 12.43
CA VAL A 165 7.41 -11.97 12.67
C VAL A 165 8.59 -12.88 12.34
N ILE A 166 9.57 -12.40 11.56
CA ILE A 166 10.73 -13.19 11.11
C ILE A 166 11.48 -13.85 12.29
N PRO A 167 11.83 -13.13 13.37
CA PRO A 167 12.56 -13.74 14.48
C PRO A 167 11.78 -14.88 15.15
N THR A 168 10.48 -14.69 15.34
CA THR A 168 9.58 -15.71 15.92
C THR A 168 9.53 -16.96 15.06
N ILE A 169 9.35 -16.79 13.75
CA ILE A 169 9.31 -17.90 12.78
C ILE A 169 10.66 -18.62 12.74
N ARG A 170 11.77 -17.88 12.67
CA ARG A 170 13.12 -18.46 12.66
C ARG A 170 13.40 -19.26 13.93
N ALA A 171 13.00 -18.75 15.09
CA ALA A 171 13.15 -19.45 16.37
C ALA A 171 12.35 -20.76 16.39
N GLU A 172 11.09 -20.73 15.95
CA GLU A 172 10.25 -21.93 15.88
C GLU A 172 10.79 -22.98 14.89
N CYS A 173 11.30 -22.53 13.75
CA CYS A 173 11.96 -23.39 12.77
C CYS A 173 13.34 -23.92 13.22
N ALA A 174 13.91 -23.39 14.31
CA ALA A 174 15.20 -23.84 14.86
C ALA A 174 15.05 -24.83 16.03
N LEU A 175 13.84 -25.00 16.57
CA LEU A 175 13.59 -25.92 17.68
C LEU A 175 13.74 -27.38 17.20
N PRO A 176 14.59 -28.19 17.85
CA PRO A 176 14.73 -29.60 17.51
C PRO A 176 13.45 -30.37 17.84
N ASN A 177 13.03 -31.24 16.92
CA ASN A 177 11.82 -32.05 17.08
C ASN A 177 11.98 -33.10 18.20
N ILE A 178 11.32 -32.86 19.34
CA ILE A 178 11.39 -33.71 20.54
C ILE A 178 10.58 -35.01 20.35
N ASP A 179 9.52 -34.98 19.53
CA ASP A 179 8.61 -36.11 19.36
C ASP A 179 8.91 -36.89 18.05
N ARG A 180 9.41 -38.13 18.18
CA ARG A 180 9.78 -38.98 17.02
C ARG A 180 8.59 -39.34 16.13
N ALA A 181 7.37 -39.37 16.67
CA ALA A 181 6.17 -39.75 15.91
C ALA A 181 5.65 -38.62 14.99
N LYS A 182 5.95 -37.35 15.30
CA LYS A 182 5.51 -36.18 14.52
C LYS A 182 6.63 -35.55 13.68
N ARG A 183 7.85 -36.05 13.83
CA ARG A 183 9.07 -35.50 13.23
C ARG A 183 8.94 -35.17 11.75
N ASN A 184 8.41 -36.08 10.93
CA ASN A 184 8.29 -35.86 9.49
C ASN A 184 7.28 -34.76 9.12
N ALA A 185 6.16 -34.65 9.84
CA ALA A 185 5.12 -33.65 9.56
C ALA A 185 5.57 -32.25 10.01
N ASP A 186 6.23 -32.17 11.16
CA ASP A 186 6.74 -30.91 11.71
C ASP A 186 7.97 -30.42 10.93
N GLU A 187 8.85 -31.31 10.46
CA GLU A 187 9.96 -30.95 9.56
C GLU A 187 9.46 -30.41 8.21
N PHE A 188 8.47 -31.07 7.60
CA PHE A 188 7.84 -30.56 6.37
C PHE A 188 7.23 -29.18 6.57
N ARG A 189 6.53 -28.98 7.68
CA ARG A 189 5.91 -27.71 8.04
C ARG A 189 6.95 -26.60 8.24
N GLN A 190 8.01 -26.87 9.00
CA GLN A 190 9.10 -25.92 9.24
C GLN A 190 9.82 -25.55 7.94
N HIS A 191 10.07 -26.55 7.07
CA HIS A 191 10.68 -26.32 5.76
C HIS A 191 9.79 -25.41 4.90
N HIS A 192 8.50 -25.75 4.77
CA HIS A 192 7.55 -24.95 4.01
C HIS A 192 7.38 -23.54 4.58
N MET A 193 7.41 -23.35 5.91
CA MET A 193 7.38 -22.01 6.50
C MET A 193 8.58 -21.16 6.09
N ARG A 194 9.77 -21.74 5.95
CA ARG A 194 10.95 -21.02 5.47
C ARG A 194 10.78 -20.62 4.01
N GLU A 195 10.37 -21.54 3.15
CA GLU A 195 10.11 -21.25 1.72
C GLU A 195 9.09 -20.11 1.56
N VAL A 196 7.97 -20.20 2.28
CA VAL A 196 6.90 -19.20 2.22
C VAL A 196 7.38 -17.85 2.78
N LEU A 197 8.25 -17.86 3.79
CA LEU A 197 8.83 -16.63 4.30
C LEU A 197 9.80 -15.99 3.29
N ASP A 198 10.61 -16.79 2.62
CA ASP A 198 11.54 -16.31 1.59
C ASP A 198 10.77 -15.74 0.39
N ASP A 199 9.69 -16.39 -0.03
CA ASP A 199 8.77 -15.86 -1.06
C ASP A 199 8.15 -14.53 -0.66
N ALA A 200 7.74 -14.39 0.61
CA ALA A 200 7.21 -13.15 1.15
C ALA A 200 8.25 -12.02 1.13
N ILE A 201 9.51 -12.33 1.48
CA ILE A 201 10.62 -11.37 1.42
C ILE A 201 10.91 -10.96 -0.01
N MET A 202 10.97 -11.91 -0.95
CA MET A 202 11.16 -11.60 -2.38
C MET A 202 10.03 -10.71 -2.92
N ALA A 203 8.78 -11.02 -2.56
CA ALA A 203 7.64 -10.20 -2.96
C ALA A 203 7.74 -8.77 -2.39
N LEU A 204 8.13 -8.63 -1.13
CA LEU A 204 8.36 -7.32 -0.50
C LEU A 204 9.43 -6.52 -1.23
N THR A 205 10.63 -7.09 -1.41
CA THR A 205 11.75 -6.42 -2.09
C THR A 205 11.35 -6.02 -3.50
N PHE A 206 10.61 -6.87 -4.21
CA PHE A 206 10.11 -6.56 -5.54
C PHE A 206 9.17 -5.35 -5.57
N ILE A 207 8.19 -5.29 -4.66
CA ILE A 207 7.23 -4.15 -4.61
C ILE A 207 7.96 -2.85 -4.24
N TRP A 208 8.88 -2.90 -3.28
CA TRP A 208 9.71 -1.75 -2.90
C TRP A 208 10.51 -1.22 -4.07
N ASN A 209 11.25 -2.09 -4.76
CA ASN A 209 12.07 -1.68 -5.90
C ASN A 209 11.22 -1.04 -6.98
N TYR A 210 10.08 -1.63 -7.29
CA TYR A 210 9.18 -1.10 -8.31
C TYR A 210 8.66 0.30 -7.97
N LEU A 211 8.11 0.50 -6.77
CA LEU A 211 7.57 1.81 -6.37
C LEU A 211 8.65 2.89 -6.27
N MET A 212 9.88 2.50 -5.95
CA MET A 212 11.00 3.43 -5.76
C MET A 212 11.78 3.74 -7.05
N ILE A 213 11.62 2.98 -8.13
CA ILE A 213 12.22 3.27 -9.45
C ILE A 213 11.53 4.46 -10.15
N SER A 214 10.32 4.83 -9.73
CA SER A 214 9.58 5.97 -10.32
C SER A 214 10.40 7.26 -10.28
N PRO A 215 10.41 8.10 -11.33
CA PRO A 215 11.10 9.40 -11.31
C PRO A 215 10.61 10.34 -10.19
N LYS A 216 9.42 10.07 -9.63
CA LYS A 216 8.82 10.81 -8.51
C LYS A 216 9.23 10.26 -7.14
N SER A 217 10.09 9.25 -7.09
CA SER A 217 10.48 8.57 -5.86
C SER A 217 11.16 9.49 -4.85
N LYS A 218 11.93 10.50 -5.30
CA LYS A 218 12.60 11.47 -4.40
C LYS A 218 11.60 12.24 -3.54
N THR A 219 10.61 12.89 -4.15
CA THR A 219 9.60 13.66 -3.40
C THR A 219 8.71 12.75 -2.55
N LEU A 220 8.29 11.58 -3.10
CA LEU A 220 7.55 10.57 -2.31
C LEU A 220 8.33 10.19 -1.07
N LEU A 221 9.63 10.00 -1.24
CA LEU A 221 10.50 9.57 -0.18
C LEU A 221 10.72 10.64 0.89
N THR A 222 10.89 11.91 0.52
CA THR A 222 10.95 13.01 1.49
C THR A 222 9.70 13.00 2.37
N ILE A 223 8.52 12.84 1.75
CA ILE A 223 7.25 12.74 2.48
C ILE A 223 7.23 11.50 3.39
N LEU A 224 7.66 10.34 2.90
CA LEU A 224 7.68 9.12 3.70
C LEU A 224 8.67 9.20 4.87
N LYS A 225 9.86 9.78 4.67
CA LYS A 225 10.85 10.01 5.74
C LYS A 225 10.26 10.90 6.83
N ARG A 226 9.51 11.93 6.44
CA ARG A 226 8.85 12.84 7.37
C ARG A 226 7.71 12.16 8.12
N ASP A 227 6.83 11.45 7.41
CA ASP A 227 5.61 10.88 7.98
C ASP A 227 5.87 9.57 8.76
N TYR A 228 6.88 8.79 8.33
CA TYR A 228 7.16 7.43 8.79
C TYR A 228 8.64 7.19 9.12
N GLY A 229 9.41 8.24 9.42
CA GLY A 229 10.86 8.14 9.63
C GLY A 229 11.26 7.13 10.70
N GLU A 230 10.55 7.08 11.82
CA GLU A 230 10.79 6.06 12.86
C GLU A 230 10.53 4.65 12.35
N GLU A 231 9.38 4.42 11.72
CA GLU A 231 9.02 3.13 11.14
C GLU A 231 10.02 2.69 10.07
N LEU A 232 10.46 3.58 9.18
CA LEU A 232 11.47 3.29 8.16
C LEU A 232 12.81 2.91 8.79
N ASN A 233 13.23 3.62 9.84
CA ASN A 233 14.44 3.27 10.60
C ASN A 233 14.33 1.91 11.29
N ARG A 234 13.16 1.59 11.86
CA ARG A 234 12.86 0.27 12.43
C ARG A 234 12.89 -0.82 11.36
N ILE A 235 12.29 -0.59 10.20
CA ILE A 235 12.31 -1.52 9.06
C ILE A 235 13.75 -1.77 8.64
N ASN A 236 14.54 -0.71 8.42
CA ASN A 236 15.94 -0.82 8.01
C ASN A 236 16.76 -1.63 9.03
N SER A 237 16.62 -1.30 10.32
CA SER A 237 17.29 -2.02 11.40
C SER A 237 16.90 -3.50 11.47
N SER A 238 15.62 -3.81 11.31
CA SER A 238 15.10 -5.18 11.32
C SER A 238 15.53 -5.96 10.07
N ALA A 239 15.54 -5.33 8.90
CA ALA A 239 16.01 -5.93 7.65
C ALA A 239 17.50 -6.26 7.72
N THR A 240 18.34 -5.34 8.21
CA THR A 240 19.78 -5.59 8.43
C THR A 240 20.00 -6.74 9.42
N LYS A 241 19.29 -6.77 10.55
CA LYS A 241 19.38 -7.89 11.51
C LYS A 241 18.93 -9.22 10.92
N ALA A 242 18.00 -9.18 9.97
CA ALA A 242 17.49 -10.37 9.30
C ALA A 242 18.31 -10.80 8.08
N ASP A 243 19.36 -10.05 7.72
CA ASP A 243 20.15 -10.19 6.49
C ASP A 243 19.29 -10.11 5.22
N ILE A 244 18.37 -9.14 5.19
CA ILE A 244 17.46 -8.90 4.08
C ILE A 244 17.83 -7.59 3.41
N GLN A 245 18.15 -7.65 2.12
CA GLN A 245 18.35 -6.46 1.31
C GLN A 245 17.01 -5.95 0.77
N ILE A 246 16.54 -4.84 1.34
CA ILE A 246 15.44 -4.04 0.79
C ILE A 246 16.09 -2.82 0.14
N PHE A 247 16.26 -2.86 -1.19
CA PHE A 247 17.25 -2.07 -1.94
C PHE A 247 17.05 -0.55 -1.91
N LEU A 248 15.94 -0.01 -1.41
CA LEU A 248 15.67 1.44 -1.45
C LEU A 248 14.94 1.93 -0.19
N LEU A 249 15.42 1.57 1.01
CA LEU A 249 15.23 2.42 2.19
C LEU A 249 16.37 3.44 2.15
N PRO A 250 16.13 4.64 1.63
CA PRO A 250 17.20 5.57 1.43
C PRO A 250 17.65 6.05 2.79
N GLN A 251 18.96 6.07 2.95
CA GLN A 251 19.59 6.80 4.03
C GLN A 251 19.15 8.26 3.91
N ALA A 252 19.09 8.95 5.05
CA ALA A 252 18.76 10.36 5.11
C ALA A 252 19.83 11.16 4.37
N GLU A 253 19.80 11.21 3.04
CA GLU A 253 20.19 12.41 2.33
C GLU A 253 19.21 13.47 2.83
N GLU A 254 19.77 14.40 3.63
CA GLU A 254 19.15 15.69 3.88
C GLU A 254 18.84 16.27 2.50
N ASP A 255 17.58 16.59 2.25
CA ASP A 255 17.23 17.36 1.06
C ASP A 255 18.11 18.62 1.12
N ASP A 256 18.98 18.84 0.12
CA ASP A 256 19.83 20.04 -0.07
C ASP A 256 18.97 21.33 -0.29
N MET A 257 17.76 21.34 0.23
CA MET A 257 16.67 22.27 -0.03
C MET A 257 16.49 23.26 1.13
N ALA A 258 17.46 23.32 2.06
CA ALA A 258 17.47 24.26 3.19
C ALA A 258 17.36 25.73 2.77
N ASN A 259 17.64 26.03 1.49
CA ASN A 259 17.55 27.36 0.88
C ASN A 259 16.36 27.54 -0.07
N CYS A 260 15.40 26.62 -0.09
CA CYS A 260 14.23 26.76 -0.95
C CYS A 260 13.27 27.85 -0.41
N PRO A 261 12.82 28.82 -1.24
CA PRO A 261 11.82 29.79 -0.81
C PRO A 261 10.52 29.13 -0.38
N ASP A 262 9.96 29.55 0.76
CA ASP A 262 8.72 28.99 1.34
C ASP A 262 7.54 28.91 0.36
N ARG A 263 7.44 29.84 -0.59
CA ARG A 263 6.37 29.86 -1.60
C ARG A 263 6.39 28.67 -2.56
N LEU A 264 7.53 27.99 -2.70
CA LEU A 264 7.71 26.81 -3.54
C LEU A 264 7.44 25.51 -2.78
N LEU A 265 7.28 25.59 -1.46
CA LEU A 265 7.01 24.47 -0.58
C LEU A 265 5.52 24.17 -0.52
N ASP A 266 5.20 22.88 -0.49
CA ASP A 266 3.85 22.40 -0.25
C ASP A 266 3.42 22.77 1.17
N GLY A 267 2.26 23.44 1.32
CA GLY A 267 1.80 23.89 2.63
C GLY A 267 1.50 22.78 3.64
N VAL A 268 1.34 21.53 3.19
CA VAL A 268 1.14 20.34 4.04
C VAL A 268 2.43 19.56 4.19
N THR A 269 3.15 19.30 3.10
CA THR A 269 4.31 18.41 3.12
C THR A 269 5.62 19.10 3.48
N MET A 270 5.69 20.42 3.31
CA MET A 270 6.90 21.25 3.40
C MET A 270 8.02 20.79 2.44
N SER A 271 7.68 20.00 1.42
CA SER A 271 8.59 19.60 0.34
C SER A 271 8.37 20.50 -0.87
N VAL A 272 9.40 20.67 -1.72
CA VAL A 272 9.23 21.43 -2.96
C VAL A 272 8.19 20.78 -3.87
N MET A 273 7.17 21.55 -4.23
CA MET A 273 6.09 21.12 -5.10
C MET A 273 6.62 20.74 -6.49
N GLU A 274 5.92 19.87 -7.21
CA GLU A 274 6.16 19.54 -8.61
C GLU A 274 4.99 20.03 -9.50
N SER A 275 3.79 20.05 -8.96
CA SER A 275 2.55 20.45 -9.65
C SER A 275 1.66 21.23 -8.67
N PRO A 276 1.95 22.52 -8.44
CA PRO A 276 1.27 23.32 -7.43
C PRO A 276 -0.20 23.57 -7.78
N VAL A 277 -1.04 23.50 -6.74
CA VAL A 277 -2.49 23.66 -6.78
C VAL A 277 -2.93 24.53 -5.59
N LEU A 278 -3.66 25.61 -5.87
CA LEU A 278 -4.25 26.48 -4.84
C LEU A 278 -5.55 25.89 -4.33
N LEU A 279 -5.71 25.77 -3.01
CA LEU A 279 -6.99 25.43 -2.37
C LEU A 279 -7.79 26.71 -2.06
N HIS A 280 -8.93 26.93 -2.72
CA HIS A 280 -9.71 28.17 -2.59
C HIS A 280 -10.23 28.45 -1.17
N LYS A 281 -10.56 27.42 -0.38
CA LYS A 281 -11.11 27.63 0.98
C LYS A 281 -10.04 28.07 1.98
N SER A 282 -8.85 27.49 1.92
CA SER A 282 -7.75 27.83 2.82
C SER A 282 -6.82 28.90 2.26
N GLN A 283 -6.87 29.17 0.94
CA GLN A 283 -5.92 30.00 0.21
C GLN A 283 -4.47 29.50 0.35
N VAL A 284 -4.31 28.20 0.60
CA VAL A 284 -2.99 27.54 0.74
C VAL A 284 -2.69 26.78 -0.54
N THR A 285 -1.46 26.90 -1.02
CA THR A 285 -0.95 26.10 -2.14
C THR A 285 -0.40 24.77 -1.64
N VAL A 286 -0.80 23.70 -2.28
CA VAL A 286 -0.32 22.33 -2.04
C VAL A 286 0.06 21.69 -3.37
N ASP A 287 0.82 20.63 -3.35
CA ASP A 287 1.07 19.82 -4.54
C ASP A 287 -0.19 19.04 -4.95
N GLU A 288 -0.40 18.86 -6.26
CA GLU A 288 -1.46 18.02 -6.84
C GLU A 288 -1.45 16.63 -6.21
N SER A 289 -0.27 16.10 -5.91
CA SER A 289 -0.16 14.79 -5.27
C SER A 289 -0.62 14.74 -3.82
N THR A 290 -0.33 15.80 -3.05
CA THR A 290 -0.81 16.00 -1.69
C THR A 290 -2.32 16.12 -1.69
N LEU A 291 -2.88 16.89 -2.63
CA LEU A 291 -4.33 17.02 -2.80
C LEU A 291 -4.98 15.66 -3.11
N VAL A 292 -4.46 14.90 -4.07
CA VAL A 292 -5.01 13.59 -4.42
C VAL A 292 -4.95 12.64 -3.22
N TYR A 293 -3.84 12.61 -2.48
CA TYR A 293 -3.74 11.81 -1.26
C TYR A 293 -4.81 12.18 -0.22
N LEU A 294 -5.03 13.47 0.03
CA LEU A 294 -6.07 13.95 0.95
C LEU A 294 -7.48 13.58 0.48
N LEU A 295 -7.75 13.64 -0.83
CA LEU A 295 -9.03 13.26 -1.43
C LEU A 295 -9.31 11.76 -1.40
N LEU A 296 -8.26 10.93 -1.33
CA LEU A 296 -8.35 9.46 -1.21
C LEU A 296 -8.65 9.01 0.23
N GLN A 297 -8.49 9.87 1.24
CA GLN A 297 -8.79 9.52 2.63
C GLN A 297 -10.28 9.22 2.82
N LYS A 298 -10.60 8.37 3.81
CA LYS A 298 -11.99 7.99 4.15
C LYS A 298 -12.91 9.19 4.40
N SER A 299 -12.38 10.24 5.02
CA SER A 299 -13.10 11.49 5.27
C SER A 299 -12.22 12.67 4.80
N PRO A 300 -12.30 13.06 3.52
CA PRO A 300 -11.48 14.12 2.96
C PRO A 300 -11.77 15.46 3.63
N GLN A 301 -10.82 15.98 4.40
CA GLN A 301 -10.91 17.28 5.05
C GLN A 301 -9.67 18.12 4.77
N CYS A 302 -9.86 19.42 4.64
CA CYS A 302 -8.76 20.35 4.47
C CYS A 302 -7.96 20.38 5.78
N PRO A 303 -6.63 20.14 5.75
CA PRO A 303 -5.84 20.07 6.98
C PRO A 303 -5.78 21.40 7.74
N PHE A 304 -6.03 22.53 7.06
CA PHE A 304 -5.98 23.87 7.64
C PHE A 304 -7.31 24.35 8.21
N THR A 305 -8.42 24.07 7.51
CA THR A 305 -9.76 24.58 7.89
C THR A 305 -10.66 23.50 8.50
N ARG A 306 -10.28 22.22 8.40
CA ARG A 306 -11.09 21.04 8.77
C ARG A 306 -12.45 20.97 8.07
N THR A 307 -12.63 21.74 6.99
CA THR A 307 -13.82 21.67 6.15
C THR A 307 -13.71 20.53 5.16
N PRO A 308 -14.83 19.92 4.72
CA PRO A 308 -14.80 18.87 3.70
C PRO A 308 -14.09 19.36 2.43
N LEU A 309 -13.18 18.53 1.91
CA LEU A 309 -12.58 18.72 0.58
C LEU A 309 -13.55 18.20 -0.47
N ASP A 310 -14.25 19.14 -1.08
CA ASP A 310 -15.18 18.97 -2.20
C ASP A 310 -14.47 19.28 -3.54
N HIS A 311 -14.97 18.67 -4.62
CA HIS A 311 -14.32 18.59 -5.94
C HIS A 311 -14.00 19.93 -6.63
N ASP A 312 -14.56 21.05 -6.17
CA ASP A 312 -14.59 22.31 -6.94
C ASP A 312 -13.87 23.49 -6.27
N SER A 313 -12.96 23.22 -5.32
CA SER A 313 -12.30 24.28 -4.54
C SER A 313 -10.79 24.38 -4.78
N PHE A 314 -10.32 24.14 -6.00
CA PHE A 314 -8.90 24.33 -6.31
C PHE A 314 -8.58 24.74 -7.76
N CYS A 315 -7.41 25.34 -7.96
CA CYS A 315 -6.90 25.79 -9.25
C CYS A 315 -5.41 25.42 -9.42
N ARG A 316 -5.03 24.86 -10.57
CA ARG A 316 -3.61 24.61 -10.89
C ARG A 316 -2.88 25.94 -11.09
N LEU A 317 -1.64 26.03 -10.65
CA LEU A 317 -0.81 27.23 -10.76
C LEU A 317 0.35 27.00 -11.75
N PRO A 318 0.11 27.05 -13.08
CA PRO A 318 1.14 26.76 -14.08
C PRO A 318 2.34 27.73 -14.02
N ASP A 319 2.11 28.99 -13.64
CA ASP A 319 3.19 29.98 -13.53
C ASP A 319 4.13 29.63 -12.36
N LEU A 320 3.57 29.26 -11.21
CA LEU A 320 4.35 28.78 -10.06
C LEU A 320 5.06 27.47 -10.39
N GLN A 321 4.43 26.60 -11.19
CA GLN A 321 5.08 25.37 -11.68
C GLN A 321 6.32 25.68 -12.52
N GLN A 322 6.24 26.66 -13.43
CA GLN A 322 7.39 27.09 -14.22
C GLN A 322 8.50 27.67 -13.34
N GLU A 323 8.14 28.45 -12.33
CA GLU A 323 9.10 29.00 -11.36
C GLU A 323 9.83 27.89 -10.58
N ILE A 324 9.10 26.90 -10.07
CA ILE A 324 9.67 25.71 -9.42
C ILE A 324 10.65 25.00 -10.36
N HIS A 325 10.26 24.83 -11.63
CA HIS A 325 11.09 24.15 -12.62
C HIS A 325 12.37 24.94 -12.95
N ALA A 326 12.29 26.28 -13.00
CA ALA A 326 13.44 27.15 -13.18
C ALA A 326 14.38 27.06 -11.97
N TRP A 327 13.85 27.20 -10.75
CA TRP A 327 14.62 27.09 -9.51
C TRP A 327 15.34 25.73 -9.38
N ARG A 328 14.67 24.61 -9.70
CA ARG A 328 15.30 23.27 -9.69
C ARG A 328 16.46 23.17 -10.69
N LYS A 329 16.34 23.79 -11.86
CA LYS A 329 17.41 23.80 -12.87
C LYS A 329 18.60 24.63 -12.39
N GLU A 330 18.34 25.82 -11.85
CA GLU A 330 19.37 26.72 -11.33
C GLU A 330 20.13 26.10 -10.15
N GLY A 331 19.42 25.51 -9.18
CA GLY A 331 20.03 24.82 -8.03
C GLY A 331 20.84 23.57 -8.42
N SER A 332 20.45 22.86 -9.49
CA SER A 332 21.21 21.73 -10.02
C SER A 332 22.49 22.12 -10.75
N CYS A 333 22.60 23.37 -11.24
CA CYS A 333 23.80 23.88 -11.91
C CYS A 333 24.87 24.40 -10.93
N SER A 334 24.50 24.79 -9.71
CA SER A 334 25.42 25.34 -8.70
C SER A 334 26.15 24.30 -7.84
N HIS A 335 26.00 23.00 -8.12
CA HIS A 335 26.68 21.91 -7.40
C HIS A 335 27.65 21.09 -8.28
N HIS A 336 28.08 21.67 -9.40
CA HIS A 336 29.07 21.08 -10.32
C HIS A 336 30.29 21.99 -10.57
N GLU A 337 30.57 22.95 -9.69
CA GLU A 337 31.83 23.71 -9.67
C GLU A 337 32.70 23.38 -8.46
#